data_AF-A0AAE0DP53-F1
#
_entry.id   AF-A0AAE0DP53-F1
#
_cell.length_a   1.000
_cell.length_b   1.000
_cell.length_c   1.000
_cell.angle_alpha   90.00
_cell.angle_beta   90.00
_cell.angle_gamma   90.00
#
_symmetry.space_group_name_H-M   'P 1'
#
loop_
_entity.id
_entity.type
_entity.pdbx_description
1 polymer ?
#
loop_
_entity_poly.entity_id
_entity_poly.type
_entity_poly.pdbx_seq_one_letter_code
_entity_poly.pdbx_strand_id
1 'polypeptide(L)'
;MSLLLSKILYRYDLEIVNTELDWERNCHMHVNWWKPVLNILSSRGARVFVLDRNTPQTALPPGLEFIKCDQSSWKDLSAAFKHAQNVDIAVANAGVSEERNYFDDTFDEEGNLLEPSRAVVDLVGLVRSLRAVTLKDNITINTVAPAATITSLLPQNLAAPIIAAGLPVSSADFVGLAVVYSAVGKHPRRVEPYGKDTDESDGPGRWHGRGILTLGEAYTEVEGPVADLRAEWFGQKNTELTRLQQTMTDFR
;
A
#
# COMPACT_ATOMS: atom_id res chain seq x y z
N MET A 1 16.02 -20.69 4.20
CA MET A 1 16.21 -20.92 2.75
C MET A 1 15.82 -19.62 2.07
N SER A 2 16.81 -18.82 1.67
CA SER A 2 16.61 -17.49 1.04
C SER A 2 16.60 -17.67 -0.47
N LEU A 3 15.54 -17.24 -1.15
CA LEU A 3 15.45 -17.22 -2.61
C LEU A 3 15.23 -15.77 -3.04
N LEU A 4 16.35 -15.12 -3.37
CA LEU A 4 16.42 -13.90 -4.16
C LEU A 4 16.10 -14.24 -5.62
N LEU A 5 15.11 -13.58 -6.22
CA LEU A 5 14.99 -13.52 -7.67
C LEU A 5 14.40 -12.17 -8.10
N SER A 6 15.15 -11.43 -8.90
CA SER A 6 14.77 -10.15 -9.50
C SER A 6 14.72 -10.27 -11.02
N LYS A 7 13.63 -9.75 -11.61
CA LYS A 7 13.48 -9.00 -12.88
C LYS A 7 12.09 -9.25 -13.47
N ILE A 8 11.30 -8.18 -13.61
CA ILE A 8 10.08 -8.17 -14.43
C ILE A 8 10.08 -6.89 -15.28
N LEU A 9 9.89 -7.04 -16.59
CA LEU A 9 9.65 -5.98 -17.57
C LEU A 9 8.14 -5.91 -17.82
N TYR A 10 7.51 -4.75 -17.64
CA TYR A 10 6.08 -4.53 -17.93
C TYR A 10 5.89 -3.65 -19.16
N ARG A 11 4.87 -3.96 -19.97
CA ARG A 11 4.46 -3.22 -21.17
C ARG A 11 2.94 -3.08 -21.21
N TYR A 12 2.37 -2.21 -20.39
CA TYR A 12 0.98 -1.73 -20.55
C TYR A 12 0.83 -0.30 -19.98
N ASP A 13 0.23 0.59 -20.78
CA ASP A 13 -0.23 1.92 -20.38
C ASP A 13 -1.67 1.82 -19.88
N LEU A 14 -1.99 2.48 -18.76
CA LEU A 14 -3.35 2.56 -18.21
C LEU A 14 -3.74 4.03 -17.99
N GLU A 15 -4.81 4.47 -18.64
CA GLU A 15 -5.51 5.74 -18.38
C GLU A 15 -6.65 5.54 -17.36
N ILE A 16 -7.00 6.61 -16.64
CA ILE A 16 -8.00 6.64 -15.56
C ILE A 16 -9.42 6.38 -16.12
N VAL A 17 -10.09 5.31 -15.67
CA VAL A 17 -11.32 4.76 -16.31
C VAL A 17 -12.65 5.31 -15.73
N ASN A 18 -12.68 6.28 -14.81
CA ASN A 18 -13.97 6.89 -14.44
C ASN A 18 -13.87 8.29 -13.82
N THR A 19 -14.43 9.29 -14.52
CA THR A 19 -14.44 10.70 -14.12
C THR A 19 -15.75 11.16 -13.47
N GLU A 20 -16.75 10.28 -13.29
CA GLU A 20 -18.12 10.64 -12.87
C GLU A 20 -18.52 10.16 -11.45
N LEU A 21 -17.59 9.61 -10.66
CA LEU A 21 -17.90 9.05 -9.33
C LEU A 21 -17.69 10.07 -8.18
N ASP A 22 -18.76 10.53 -7.53
CA ASP A 22 -18.72 11.40 -6.33
C ASP A 22 -18.91 10.58 -5.05
N TRP A 23 -17.78 10.24 -4.42
CA TRP A 23 -17.69 9.55 -3.12
C TRP A 23 -17.29 10.51 -1.98
N GLU A 24 -17.19 11.81 -2.28
CA GLU A 24 -16.54 12.85 -1.48
C GLU A 24 -17.41 13.33 -0.32
N ARG A 25 -18.73 13.28 -0.51
CA ARG A 25 -19.70 13.85 0.44
C ARG A 25 -19.82 13.08 1.77
N ASN A 26 -19.41 11.81 1.84
CA ASN A 26 -19.81 10.90 2.94
C ASN A 26 -18.66 10.16 3.67
N CYS A 27 -17.38 10.44 3.39
CA CYS A 27 -16.27 9.76 4.07
C CYS A 27 -15.88 10.44 5.40
N HIS A 28 -15.76 9.65 6.47
CA HIS A 28 -15.67 10.07 7.87
C HIS A 28 -14.25 10.03 8.50
N MET A 29 -13.26 9.30 7.94
CA MET A 29 -11.84 9.43 8.37
C MET A 29 -10.79 8.84 7.39
N HIS A 30 -9.62 9.50 7.35
CA HIS A 30 -8.31 9.00 6.88
C HIS A 30 -7.23 9.02 7.97
N VAL A 31 -6.35 8.01 8.02
CA VAL A 31 -5.21 7.90 8.97
C VAL A 31 -3.88 7.84 8.20
N ASN A 32 -2.86 8.54 8.70
CA ASN A 32 -1.42 8.62 8.29
C ASN A 32 -0.99 9.35 6.99
N TRP A 33 0.11 10.09 7.21
CA TRP A 33 1.01 10.86 6.33
C TRP A 33 0.67 12.32 6.04
N TRP A 34 1.71 13.16 6.09
CA TRP A 34 1.68 14.61 5.85
C TRP A 34 2.12 14.93 4.42
N LYS A 35 1.16 15.43 3.61
CA LYS A 35 1.21 16.61 2.72
C LYS A 35 0.27 16.47 1.50
N PRO A 36 0.37 15.48 0.61
CA PRO A 36 -0.44 15.43 -0.61
C PRO A 36 -1.79 14.78 -0.45
N VAL A 37 -1.83 13.55 0.08
CA VAL A 37 -3.06 12.75 0.23
C VAL A 37 -4.06 13.49 1.12
N LEU A 38 -3.59 14.12 2.19
CA LEU A 38 -4.42 14.92 3.09
C LEU A 38 -5.04 16.13 2.39
N ASN A 39 -4.25 16.85 1.59
CA ASN A 39 -4.73 18.01 0.86
C ASN A 39 -5.74 17.59 -0.21
N ILE A 40 -5.47 16.50 -0.93
CA ILE A 40 -6.39 15.94 -1.92
C ILE A 40 -7.72 15.64 -1.24
N LEU A 41 -7.74 14.85 -0.17
CA LEU A 41 -8.99 14.39 0.47
C LEU A 41 -9.72 15.49 1.23
N SER A 42 -9.00 16.33 1.99
CA SER A 42 -9.60 17.47 2.70
C SER A 42 -10.20 18.49 1.73
N SER A 43 -9.54 18.75 0.59
CA SER A 43 -10.09 19.63 -0.46
C SER A 43 -11.41 19.10 -1.05
N ARG A 44 -11.68 17.80 -0.90
CA ARG A 44 -12.91 17.13 -1.30
C ARG A 44 -13.90 16.94 -0.12
N GLY A 45 -13.69 17.62 1.01
CA GLY A 45 -14.65 17.61 2.12
C GLY A 45 -14.55 16.42 3.10
N ALA A 46 -13.53 15.56 2.95
CA ALA A 46 -13.30 14.50 3.91
C ALA A 46 -12.81 15.06 5.26
N ARG A 47 -13.24 14.44 6.36
CA ARG A 47 -12.63 14.67 7.68
C ARG A 47 -11.34 13.87 7.79
N VAL A 48 -10.23 14.54 8.10
CA VAL A 48 -8.90 13.92 8.05
C VAL A 48 -8.20 14.00 9.40
N PHE A 49 -7.70 12.87 9.90
CA PHE A 49 -6.94 12.80 11.14
C PHE A 49 -5.47 12.45 10.86
N VAL A 50 -4.56 13.31 11.32
CA VAL A 50 -3.12 13.14 11.14
C VAL A 50 -2.53 12.58 12.42
N LEU A 51 -2.01 11.36 12.35
CA LEU A 51 -1.38 10.66 13.47
C LEU A 51 0.14 10.72 13.27
N ASP A 52 0.84 11.44 14.15
CA ASP A 52 2.31 11.51 14.14
C ASP A 52 2.86 11.66 15.56
N ARG A 53 4.10 11.24 15.77
CA ARG A 53 4.83 11.45 17.03
C ARG A 53 5.19 12.94 17.21
N ASN A 54 5.42 13.63 16.10
CA ASN A 54 5.86 15.01 16.06
C ASN A 54 4.69 15.96 15.83
N THR A 55 4.56 16.96 16.69
CA THR A 55 3.56 18.02 16.52
C THR A 55 3.85 18.81 15.24
N PRO A 56 2.83 19.14 14.43
CA PRO A 56 3.00 20.00 13.26
C PRO A 56 3.63 21.33 13.65
N GLN A 57 4.66 21.76 12.91
CA GLN A 57 5.31 23.07 13.12
C GLN A 57 4.49 24.23 12.55
N THR A 58 3.58 23.93 11.62
CA THR A 58 2.68 24.89 10.98
C THR A 58 1.23 24.56 11.33
N ALA A 59 0.38 25.58 11.33
CA ALA A 59 -1.05 25.39 11.48
C ALA A 59 -1.59 24.43 10.42
N LEU A 60 -2.51 23.55 10.83
CA LEU A 60 -3.16 22.61 9.92
C LEU A 60 -4.20 23.35 9.07
N PRO A 61 -4.38 22.94 7.80
CA PRO A 61 -5.51 23.35 6.99
C PRO A 61 -6.87 23.06 7.68
N PRO A 62 -7.93 23.80 7.37
CA PRO A 62 -9.29 23.47 7.80
C PRO A 62 -9.66 22.02 7.41
N GLY A 63 -10.39 21.33 8.29
CA GLY A 63 -10.81 19.94 8.07
C GLY A 63 -9.79 18.87 8.48
N LEU A 64 -8.57 19.26 8.86
CA LEU A 64 -7.56 18.37 9.42
C LEU A 64 -7.49 18.50 10.95
N GLU A 65 -7.39 17.36 11.61
CA GLU A 65 -7.18 17.26 13.05
C GLU A 65 -5.89 16.48 13.32
N PHE A 66 -5.00 17.01 14.16
CA PHE A 66 -3.79 16.29 14.57
C PHE A 66 -4.01 15.55 15.87
N ILE A 67 -3.61 14.27 15.89
CA ILE A 67 -3.58 13.43 17.08
C ILE A 67 -2.13 12.98 17.28
N LYS A 68 -1.52 13.39 18.38
CA LYS A 68 -0.18 12.89 18.74
C LYS A 68 -0.28 11.38 19.01
N CYS A 69 0.43 10.59 18.22
CA CYS A 69 0.31 9.14 18.23
C CYS A 69 1.65 8.49 17.89
N ASP A 70 2.13 7.62 18.77
CA ASP A 70 3.14 6.63 18.39
C ASP A 70 2.47 5.39 17.77
N GLN A 71 2.71 5.16 16.49
CA GLN A 71 2.14 4.02 15.75
C GLN A 71 2.67 2.66 16.23
N SER A 72 3.79 2.59 16.96
CA SER A 72 4.22 1.34 17.61
C SER A 72 3.54 1.10 18.96
N SER A 73 2.79 2.08 19.49
CA SER A 73 2.05 1.97 20.76
C SER A 73 0.61 1.56 20.49
N TRP A 74 0.22 0.35 20.93
CA TRP A 74 -1.18 -0.10 20.89
C TRP A 74 -2.13 0.86 21.63
N LYS A 75 -1.66 1.41 22.75
CA LYS A 75 -2.43 2.38 23.55
C LYS A 75 -2.75 3.63 22.75
N ASP A 76 -1.76 4.17 22.03
CA ASP A 76 -1.91 5.39 21.24
C ASP A 76 -2.83 5.14 20.03
N LEU A 77 -2.59 4.04 19.30
CA LEU A 77 -3.45 3.62 18.19
C LEU A 77 -4.90 3.44 18.64
N SER A 78 -5.14 2.65 19.69
CA SER A 78 -6.50 2.40 20.19
C SER A 78 -7.20 3.70 20.61
N ALA A 79 -6.48 4.63 21.24
CA ALA A 79 -7.03 5.94 21.61
C ALA A 79 -7.38 6.78 20.38
N ALA A 80 -6.52 6.82 19.36
CA ALA A 80 -6.76 7.57 18.14
C ALA A 80 -7.97 7.03 17.36
N PHE A 81 -8.08 5.71 17.20
CA PHE A 81 -9.24 5.08 16.54
C PHE A 81 -10.54 5.29 17.33
N LYS A 82 -10.50 5.24 18.68
CA LYS A 82 -11.68 5.55 19.51
C LYS A 82 -12.13 7.00 19.35
N HIS A 83 -11.19 7.94 19.27
CA HIS A 83 -11.48 9.36 19.07
C HIS A 83 -12.14 9.62 17.72
N ALA A 84 -11.63 8.97 16.68
CA ALA A 84 -12.13 9.14 15.34
C ALA A 84 -13.43 8.38 15.02
N GLN A 85 -13.75 7.35 15.80
CA GLN A 85 -14.95 6.51 15.62
C GLN A 85 -14.93 5.73 14.30
N ASN A 86 -15.76 6.12 13.32
CA ASN A 86 -15.93 5.39 12.08
C ASN A 86 -14.83 5.77 11.08
N VAL A 87 -14.17 4.75 10.53
CA VAL A 87 -13.02 4.89 9.64
C VAL A 87 -13.35 4.27 8.30
N ASP A 88 -13.33 5.08 7.23
CA ASP A 88 -13.53 4.56 5.87
C ASP A 88 -12.20 4.18 5.22
N ILE A 89 -11.16 4.96 5.47
CA ILE A 89 -9.84 4.77 4.88
C ILE A 89 -8.77 4.89 5.97
N ALA A 90 -7.87 3.92 6.03
CA ALA A 90 -6.66 4.01 6.85
C ALA A 90 -5.46 3.85 5.92
N VAL A 91 -4.61 4.86 5.86
CA VAL A 91 -3.30 4.79 5.19
C VAL A 91 -2.30 4.39 6.28
N ALA A 92 -1.40 3.45 5.98
CA ALA A 92 -0.31 3.10 6.87
C ALA A 92 0.98 3.34 6.10
N ASN A 93 1.58 4.51 6.30
CA ASN A 93 2.86 4.83 5.68
C ASN A 93 3.98 4.41 6.63
N ALA A 94 4.64 3.31 6.33
CA ALA A 94 5.64 2.71 7.20
C ALA A 94 7.07 3.29 7.03
N GLY A 95 7.30 4.24 6.10
CA GLY A 95 8.61 4.88 5.94
C GLY A 95 9.78 3.89 5.81
N VAL A 96 9.54 2.74 5.16
CA VAL A 96 10.52 1.66 5.07
C VAL A 96 11.45 1.93 3.88
N SER A 97 12.74 2.11 4.15
CA SER A 97 13.77 2.21 3.13
C SER A 97 14.48 0.88 2.90
N GLU A 98 14.84 0.57 1.65
CA GLU A 98 15.61 -0.61 1.25
C GLU A 98 17.14 -0.45 1.44
N GLU A 99 17.59 0.60 2.11
CA GLU A 99 19.02 0.94 2.28
C GLU A 99 19.76 0.05 3.29
N ARG A 100 19.89 -1.25 3.04
CA ARG A 100 20.85 -2.10 3.74
C ARG A 100 21.52 -3.11 2.83
N ASN A 101 22.80 -3.36 3.12
CA ASN A 101 23.52 -4.50 2.56
C ASN A 101 23.10 -5.76 3.33
N TYR A 102 22.27 -6.59 2.71
CA TYR A 102 21.75 -7.82 3.32
C TYR A 102 22.82 -8.90 3.59
N PHE A 103 24.07 -8.68 3.13
CA PHE A 103 25.19 -9.58 3.35
C PHE A 103 26.14 -9.14 4.46
N ASP A 104 25.90 -7.98 5.07
CA ASP A 104 26.73 -7.49 6.18
C ASP A 104 26.16 -7.98 7.52
N ASP A 105 27.04 -8.55 8.35
CA ASP A 105 26.74 -8.79 9.76
C ASP A 105 26.70 -7.45 10.48
N THR A 106 25.56 -7.17 11.11
CA THR A 106 25.38 -6.00 11.99
C THR A 106 25.25 -6.47 13.42
N PHE A 107 25.66 -5.65 14.39
CA PHE A 107 25.71 -6.03 15.80
C PHE A 107 24.98 -5.00 16.67
N ASP A 108 24.40 -5.43 17.78
CA ASP A 108 23.81 -4.57 18.81
C ASP A 108 24.88 -3.91 19.71
N GLU A 109 24.44 -3.11 20.70
CA GLU A 109 25.34 -2.42 21.64
C GLU A 109 26.14 -3.40 22.52
N GLU A 110 25.63 -4.62 22.69
CA GLU A 110 26.24 -5.71 23.45
C GLU A 110 27.17 -6.61 22.59
N GLY A 111 27.25 -6.35 21.28
CA GLY A 111 28.09 -7.09 20.34
C GLY A 111 27.49 -8.41 19.84
N ASN A 112 26.19 -8.64 20.00
CA ASN A 112 25.48 -9.79 19.41
C ASN A 112 25.02 -9.46 17.99
N LEU A 113 24.88 -10.49 17.16
CA LEU A 113 24.32 -10.35 15.81
C LEU A 113 22.91 -9.77 15.86
N LEU A 114 22.70 -8.68 15.12
CA LEU A 114 21.43 -8.02 14.96
C LEU A 114 20.62 -8.70 13.85
N GLU A 115 19.32 -8.91 14.10
CA GLU A 115 18.44 -9.51 13.10
C GLU A 115 18.29 -8.59 11.86
N PRO A 116 18.45 -9.12 10.63
CA PRO A 116 18.21 -8.36 9.42
C PRO A 116 16.76 -7.89 9.29
N SER A 117 16.56 -6.63 8.94
CA SER A 117 15.23 -6.07 8.66
C SER A 117 14.59 -6.74 7.43
N ARG A 118 13.30 -7.08 7.53
CA ARG A 118 12.50 -7.66 6.44
C ARG A 118 11.25 -6.84 6.12
N ALA A 119 11.20 -5.60 6.62
CA ALA A 119 9.98 -4.80 6.69
C ALA A 119 9.26 -4.60 5.34
N VAL A 120 9.99 -4.49 4.22
CA VAL A 120 9.37 -4.36 2.88
C VAL A 120 8.67 -5.64 2.45
N VAL A 121 9.33 -6.80 2.63
CA VAL A 121 8.77 -8.11 2.28
C VAL A 121 7.57 -8.44 3.16
N ASP A 122 7.65 -8.11 4.45
CA ASP A 122 6.60 -8.36 5.42
C ASP A 122 5.31 -7.60 5.08
N LEU A 123 5.40 -6.36 4.57
CA LEU A 123 4.24 -5.56 4.22
C LEU A 123 3.47 -6.11 3.01
N VAL A 124 4.18 -6.50 1.94
CA VAL A 124 3.54 -7.10 0.76
C VAL A 124 2.93 -8.46 1.11
N GLY A 125 3.65 -9.28 1.90
CA GLY A 125 3.14 -10.55 2.42
C GLY A 125 1.88 -10.38 3.27
N LEU A 126 1.84 -9.34 4.11
CA LEU A 126 0.67 -8.99 4.92
C LEU A 126 -0.55 -8.68 4.06
N VAL A 127 -0.42 -7.83 3.04
CA VAL A 127 -1.54 -7.51 2.15
C VAL A 127 -2.06 -8.74 1.40
N ARG A 128 -1.14 -9.57 0.87
CA ARG A 128 -1.53 -10.84 0.20
C ARG A 128 -2.24 -11.80 1.15
N SER A 129 -1.85 -11.84 2.43
CA SER A 129 -2.47 -12.71 3.43
C SER A 129 -3.83 -12.18 3.88
N LEU A 130 -3.96 -10.86 4.06
CA LEU A 130 -5.17 -10.23 4.57
C LEU A 130 -6.25 -10.04 3.50
N ARG A 131 -5.91 -9.98 2.19
CA ARG A 131 -6.91 -9.77 1.12
C ARG A 131 -8.04 -10.80 1.20
N ALA A 132 -7.69 -12.07 1.42
CA ALA A 132 -8.69 -13.15 1.50
C ALA A 132 -9.61 -13.00 2.72
N VAL A 133 -9.13 -12.43 3.83
CA VAL A 133 -9.88 -12.39 5.09
C VAL A 133 -10.73 -11.12 5.20
N THR A 134 -10.11 -9.97 4.91
CA THR A 134 -10.71 -8.63 5.12
C THR A 134 -11.96 -8.37 4.30
N LEU A 135 -12.10 -9.05 3.15
CA LEU A 135 -13.25 -8.87 2.28
C LEU A 135 -14.58 -9.25 2.93
N LYS A 136 -14.58 -10.18 3.88
CA LYS A 136 -15.78 -10.59 4.63
C LYS A 136 -16.38 -9.49 5.47
N ASP A 137 -15.53 -8.59 5.94
CA ASP A 137 -15.91 -7.42 6.72
C ASP A 137 -16.13 -6.20 5.82
N ASN A 138 -16.21 -6.41 4.48
CA ASN A 138 -16.31 -5.36 3.47
C ASN A 138 -15.13 -4.37 3.50
N ILE A 139 -13.96 -4.84 3.95
CA ILE A 139 -12.73 -4.04 4.03
C ILE A 139 -11.83 -4.38 2.83
N THR A 140 -11.29 -3.34 2.21
CA THR A 140 -10.26 -3.50 1.18
C THR A 140 -8.89 -3.13 1.71
N ILE A 141 -7.88 -3.95 1.40
CA ILE A 141 -6.48 -3.69 1.70
C ILE A 141 -5.64 -3.74 0.43
N ASN A 142 -4.72 -2.78 0.27
CA ASN A 142 -3.92 -2.57 -0.93
C ASN A 142 -2.54 -2.02 -0.55
N THR A 143 -1.57 -2.06 -1.48
CA THR A 143 -0.25 -1.43 -1.31
C THR A 143 0.03 -0.39 -2.40
N VAL A 144 0.79 0.63 -2.03
CA VAL A 144 1.45 1.54 -2.97
C VAL A 144 2.94 1.49 -2.66
N ALA A 145 3.73 1.06 -3.63
CA ALA A 145 5.18 0.94 -3.54
C ALA A 145 5.81 1.99 -4.46
N PRO A 146 6.11 3.19 -3.95
CA PRO A 146 6.72 4.22 -4.78
C PRO A 146 8.19 3.92 -5.10
N ALA A 147 8.61 4.19 -6.33
CA ALA A 147 10.02 4.27 -6.69
C ALA A 147 10.63 5.59 -6.16
N ALA A 148 11.78 6.02 -6.74
CA ALA A 148 12.42 7.28 -6.37
C ALA A 148 11.41 8.44 -6.37
N THR A 149 11.17 9.01 -5.19
CA THR A 149 10.14 10.04 -4.96
C THR A 149 10.73 11.18 -4.16
N ILE A 150 10.54 12.42 -4.61
CA ILE A 150 10.98 13.60 -3.86
C ILE A 150 10.19 13.70 -2.55
N THR A 151 10.88 13.50 -1.44
CA THR A 151 10.32 13.54 -0.08
C THR A 151 11.36 14.05 0.91
N SER A 152 11.03 14.11 2.20
CA SER A 152 12.04 14.35 3.24
C SER A 152 13.06 13.20 3.37
N LEU A 153 12.70 11.98 2.95
CA LEU A 153 13.60 10.82 2.95
C LEU A 153 14.56 10.86 1.75
N LEU A 154 14.05 11.25 0.58
CA LEU A 154 14.85 11.48 -0.62
C LEU A 154 14.67 12.94 -1.10
N PRO A 155 15.39 13.91 -0.50
CA PRO A 155 15.31 15.31 -0.89
C PRO A 155 15.93 15.54 -2.29
N GLN A 156 15.58 16.68 -2.89
CA GLN A 156 15.91 17.00 -4.29
C GLN A 156 17.41 16.95 -4.62
N ASN A 157 18.26 17.35 -3.68
CA ASN A 157 19.71 17.28 -3.85
C ASN A 157 20.23 15.84 -3.91
N LEU A 158 19.58 14.90 -3.21
CA LEU A 158 19.93 13.47 -3.27
C LEU A 158 19.33 12.78 -4.50
N ALA A 159 18.21 13.28 -5.03
CA ALA A 159 17.65 12.81 -6.29
C ALA A 159 18.37 13.38 -7.53
N ALA A 160 19.19 14.41 -7.39
CA ALA A 160 19.86 15.10 -8.50
C ALA A 160 20.65 14.18 -9.46
N PRO A 161 21.37 13.13 -9.00
CA PRO A 161 22.04 12.20 -9.91
C PRO A 161 21.07 11.41 -10.80
N ILE A 162 19.91 11.01 -10.26
CA ILE A 162 18.86 10.29 -11.00
C ILE A 162 18.30 11.20 -12.11
N ILE A 163 18.01 12.46 -11.75
CA ILE A 163 17.49 13.47 -12.67
C ILE A 163 18.52 13.80 -13.75
N ALA A 164 19.79 14.00 -13.39
CA ALA A 164 20.87 14.27 -14.34
C ALA A 164 21.12 13.10 -15.31
N ALA A 165 20.84 11.86 -14.89
CA ALA A 165 20.87 10.68 -15.75
C ALA A 165 19.63 10.55 -16.67
N GLY A 166 18.67 11.47 -16.59
CA GLY A 166 17.42 11.41 -17.36
C GLY A 166 16.44 10.34 -16.87
N LEU A 167 16.62 9.83 -15.64
CA LEU A 167 15.76 8.81 -15.05
C LEU A 167 14.57 9.45 -14.32
N PRO A 168 13.40 8.79 -14.31
CA PRO A 168 12.19 9.35 -13.73
C PRO A 168 12.25 9.41 -12.21
N VAL A 169 11.74 10.51 -11.64
CA VAL A 169 11.54 10.69 -10.20
C VAL A 169 10.12 11.22 -9.98
N SER A 170 9.36 10.57 -9.11
CA SER A 170 7.98 10.97 -8.81
C SER A 170 7.94 12.16 -7.85
N SER A 171 6.88 12.96 -7.95
CA SER A 171 6.52 13.89 -6.88
C SER A 171 5.75 13.17 -5.76
N ALA A 172 5.84 13.70 -4.55
CA ALA A 172 5.00 13.29 -3.43
C ALA A 172 3.49 13.35 -3.79
N ASP A 173 3.09 14.38 -4.55
CA ASP A 173 1.70 14.57 -4.98
C ASP A 173 1.21 13.48 -5.91
N PHE A 174 2.06 13.09 -6.87
CA PHE A 174 1.78 11.99 -7.79
C PHE A 174 1.61 10.65 -7.06
N VAL A 175 2.45 10.36 -6.06
CA VAL A 175 2.30 9.18 -5.21
C VAL A 175 1.01 9.25 -4.37
N GLY A 176 0.65 10.44 -3.89
CA GLY A 176 -0.57 10.63 -3.13
C GLY A 176 -1.83 10.30 -3.92
N LEU A 177 -1.87 10.63 -5.21
CA LEU A 177 -2.96 10.24 -6.11
C LEU A 177 -3.07 8.71 -6.24
N ALA A 178 -1.95 7.97 -6.30
CA ALA A 178 -1.98 6.50 -6.29
C ALA A 178 -2.59 5.93 -5.01
N VAL A 179 -2.30 6.53 -3.84
CA VAL A 179 -2.89 6.12 -2.56
C VAL A 179 -4.40 6.34 -2.56
N VAL A 180 -4.87 7.50 -3.05
CA VAL A 180 -6.30 7.78 -3.16
C VAL A 180 -6.96 6.79 -4.11
N TYR A 181 -6.40 6.58 -5.30
CA TYR A 181 -6.91 5.61 -6.27
C TYR A 181 -6.96 4.18 -5.71
N SER A 182 -5.92 3.76 -5.00
CA SER A 182 -5.87 2.47 -4.29
C SER A 182 -7.01 2.29 -3.28
N ALA A 183 -7.47 3.36 -2.63
CA ALA A 183 -8.53 3.29 -1.62
C ALA A 183 -9.96 3.26 -2.21
N VAL A 184 -10.17 3.94 -3.35
CA VAL A 184 -11.51 4.21 -3.89
C VAL A 184 -11.76 3.62 -5.28
N GLY A 185 -10.71 3.17 -5.96
CA GLY A 185 -10.76 2.64 -7.30
C GLY A 185 -11.67 1.43 -7.41
N LYS A 186 -12.09 1.14 -8.65
CA LYS A 186 -12.81 -0.09 -8.99
C LYS A 186 -12.03 -0.86 -10.02
N HIS A 187 -12.22 -2.17 -10.07
CA HIS A 187 -11.58 -3.03 -11.05
C HIS A 187 -12.57 -4.08 -11.57
N PRO A 188 -12.52 -4.46 -12.88
CA PRO A 188 -13.45 -5.42 -13.47
C PRO A 188 -13.45 -6.83 -12.86
N ARG A 189 -12.35 -7.20 -12.18
CA ARG A 189 -12.13 -8.53 -11.59
C ARG A 189 -11.29 -8.47 -10.32
N ARG A 190 -11.35 -9.51 -9.50
CA ARG A 190 -10.41 -9.73 -8.38
C ARG A 190 -9.02 -10.11 -8.88
N VAL A 191 -8.05 -10.05 -7.97
CA VAL A 191 -6.68 -10.50 -8.25
C VAL A 191 -6.62 -12.02 -8.34
N GLU A 192 -7.09 -12.72 -7.31
CA GLU A 192 -7.10 -14.18 -7.24
C GLU A 192 -8.22 -14.60 -6.28
N PRO A 193 -9.05 -15.59 -6.63
CA PRO A 193 -9.99 -16.18 -5.68
C PRO A 193 -9.23 -17.01 -4.62
N TYR A 194 -9.78 -17.13 -3.42
CA TYR A 194 -9.22 -18.00 -2.38
C TYR A 194 -10.24 -19.02 -1.90
N GLY A 195 -9.82 -20.27 -1.67
CA GLY A 195 -10.66 -21.25 -0.98
C GLY A 195 -12.02 -21.47 -1.64
N LYS A 196 -13.13 -21.20 -0.96
CA LYS A 196 -14.48 -21.42 -1.50
C LYS A 196 -15.04 -20.25 -2.32
N ASP A 197 -14.24 -19.22 -2.60
CA ASP A 197 -14.65 -18.09 -3.44
C ASP A 197 -15.08 -18.57 -4.85
N THR A 198 -16.19 -18.04 -5.37
CA THR A 198 -16.78 -18.38 -6.67
C THR A 198 -16.61 -17.26 -7.70
N ASP A 199 -16.65 -17.58 -9.00
CA ASP A 199 -16.53 -16.61 -10.10
C ASP A 199 -17.67 -15.56 -10.13
N GLU A 200 -18.83 -15.88 -9.53
CA GLU A 200 -19.94 -14.92 -9.32
C GLU A 200 -19.55 -13.76 -8.38
N SER A 201 -18.45 -13.92 -7.65
CA SER A 201 -17.85 -12.91 -6.79
C SER A 201 -16.85 -11.99 -7.51
N ASP A 202 -16.57 -12.25 -8.80
CA ASP A 202 -15.56 -11.57 -9.63
C ASP A 202 -16.11 -10.44 -10.52
N GLY A 203 -17.36 -10.01 -10.32
CA GLY A 203 -17.89 -8.80 -10.98
C GLY A 203 -17.09 -7.54 -10.64
N PRO A 204 -17.35 -6.41 -11.34
CA PRO A 204 -16.65 -5.15 -11.09
C PRO A 204 -16.77 -4.76 -9.61
N GLY A 205 -15.64 -4.77 -8.92
CA GLY A 205 -15.53 -4.62 -7.47
C GLY A 205 -14.63 -3.47 -7.08
N ARG A 206 -14.52 -3.19 -5.78
CA ARG A 206 -13.54 -2.24 -5.24
C ARG A 206 -12.12 -2.73 -5.51
N TRP A 207 -11.20 -1.79 -5.68
CA TRP A 207 -9.77 -2.06 -5.78
C TRP A 207 -9.30 -2.75 -4.50
N HIS A 208 -8.89 -4.02 -4.61
CA HIS A 208 -8.69 -4.88 -3.45
C HIS A 208 -7.59 -5.92 -3.67
N GLY A 209 -6.70 -6.06 -2.69
CA GLY A 209 -5.60 -7.01 -2.70
C GLY A 209 -4.55 -6.71 -3.77
N ARG A 210 -4.49 -5.43 -4.20
CA ARG A 210 -3.68 -4.95 -5.33
C ARG A 210 -2.53 -4.08 -4.86
N GLY A 211 -1.46 -4.09 -5.65
CA GLY A 211 -0.29 -3.25 -5.47
C GLY A 211 -0.12 -2.28 -6.63
N ILE A 212 0.20 -1.02 -6.34
CA ILE A 212 0.57 -0.01 -7.34
C ILE A 212 2.04 0.36 -7.16
N LEU A 213 2.84 0.20 -8.22
CA LEU A 213 4.16 0.81 -8.34
C LEU A 213 4.01 2.19 -8.99
N THR A 214 4.60 3.22 -8.39
CA THR A 214 4.70 4.55 -9.01
C THR A 214 6.13 4.80 -9.50
N LEU A 215 6.30 5.22 -10.76
CA LEU A 215 7.62 5.53 -11.33
C LEU A 215 7.51 6.77 -12.23
N GLY A 216 8.12 7.87 -11.82
CA GLY A 216 7.91 9.16 -12.49
C GLY A 216 6.46 9.57 -12.41
N GLU A 217 5.80 9.66 -13.56
CA GLU A 217 4.39 10.04 -13.70
C GLU A 217 3.52 8.85 -14.19
N ALA A 218 3.97 7.61 -13.94
CA ALA A 218 3.24 6.39 -14.29
C ALA A 218 2.83 5.56 -13.06
N TYR A 219 1.68 4.87 -13.19
CA TYR A 219 1.19 3.86 -12.25
C TYR A 219 1.19 2.48 -12.89
N THR A 220 1.68 1.48 -12.17
CA THR A 220 1.68 0.08 -12.62
C THR A 220 1.01 -0.80 -11.58
N GLU A 221 -0.08 -1.47 -11.94
CA GLU A 221 -0.69 -2.52 -11.10
C GLU A 221 0.14 -3.81 -11.22
N VAL A 222 0.51 -4.42 -10.08
CA VAL A 222 1.45 -5.55 -10.08
C VAL A 222 0.85 -6.89 -9.66
N GLU A 223 -0.23 -6.91 -8.88
CA GLU A 223 -0.73 -8.16 -8.28
C GLU A 223 -1.56 -8.98 -9.28
N GLY A 224 -2.37 -8.33 -10.13
CA GLY A 224 -3.13 -8.99 -11.18
C GLY A 224 -2.24 -9.79 -12.15
N PRO A 225 -1.27 -9.16 -12.82
CA PRO A 225 -0.34 -9.87 -13.70
C PRO A 225 0.45 -10.98 -13.01
N VAL A 226 0.88 -10.78 -11.76
CA VAL A 226 1.58 -11.82 -10.97
C VAL A 226 0.68 -13.03 -10.73
N ALA A 227 -0.61 -12.82 -10.44
CA ALA A 227 -1.59 -13.88 -10.28
C ALA A 227 -1.88 -14.59 -11.60
N ASP A 228 -2.04 -13.86 -12.70
CA ASP A 228 -2.31 -14.43 -14.03
C ASP A 228 -1.17 -15.35 -14.50
N LEU A 229 0.08 -14.96 -14.23
CA LEU A 229 1.26 -15.73 -14.59
C LEU A 229 1.59 -16.86 -13.60
N ARG A 230 0.82 -17.01 -12.51
CA ARG A 230 1.09 -18.00 -11.46
C ARG A 230 1.30 -19.40 -12.01
N ALA A 231 0.44 -19.86 -12.91
CA ALA A 231 0.53 -21.21 -13.44
C ALA A 231 1.82 -21.47 -14.23
N GLU A 232 2.41 -20.43 -14.82
CA GLU A 232 3.66 -20.53 -15.60
C GLU A 232 4.88 -20.72 -14.70
N TRP A 233 5.00 -19.95 -13.62
CA TRP A 233 6.16 -20.02 -12.72
C TRP A 233 6.00 -20.99 -11.55
N PHE A 234 4.76 -21.20 -11.08
CA PHE A 234 4.45 -22.14 -9.99
C PHE A 234 4.25 -23.57 -10.51
N GLY A 235 3.89 -23.70 -11.79
CA GLY A 235 3.53 -24.96 -12.45
C GLY A 235 2.03 -25.23 -12.42
N GLN A 236 1.50 -25.72 -13.53
CA GLN A 236 0.07 -26.00 -13.73
C GLN A 236 -0.49 -26.93 -12.63
N LYS A 237 0.13 -28.10 -12.46
CA LYS A 237 -0.26 -29.09 -11.45
C LYS A 237 -0.22 -28.53 -10.02
N ASN A 238 0.79 -27.72 -9.69
CA ASN A 238 0.90 -27.13 -8.36
C ASN A 238 -0.22 -26.12 -8.13
N THR A 239 -0.52 -25.29 -9.14
CA THR A 239 -1.62 -24.32 -9.09
C THR A 239 -2.95 -25.00 -8.85
N GLU A 240 -3.25 -26.06 -9.60
CA GLU A 240 -4.47 -26.87 -9.44
C GLU A 240 -4.56 -27.52 -8.05
N LEU A 241 -3.50 -28.22 -7.61
CA LEU A 241 -3.50 -28.91 -6.33
C LEU A 241 -3.57 -27.95 -5.14
N THR A 242 -2.88 -26.80 -5.21
CA THR A 242 -3.00 -25.76 -4.18
C THR A 242 -4.40 -25.18 -4.13
N ARG A 243 -5.05 -24.94 -5.28
CA ARG A 243 -6.44 -24.47 -5.31
C ARG A 243 -7.38 -25.47 -4.64
N LEU A 244 -7.22 -26.76 -4.93
CA LEU A 244 -8.00 -27.84 -4.30
C LEU A 244 -7.76 -27.92 -2.79
N GLN A 245 -6.50 -27.86 -2.36
CA GLN A 245 -6.15 -27.82 -0.94
C GLN A 245 -6.82 -26.63 -0.24
N GLN A 246 -6.69 -25.42 -0.80
CA GLN A 246 -7.31 -24.22 -0.27
C GLN A 246 -8.83 -24.39 -0.16
N THR A 247 -9.52 -24.89 -1.19
CA THR A 247 -10.98 -25.10 -1.13
C THR A 247 -11.39 -26.05 0.00
N MET A 248 -10.61 -27.11 0.23
CA MET A 248 -10.89 -28.10 1.28
C MET A 248 -10.56 -27.58 2.69
N THR A 249 -9.53 -26.74 2.82
CA THR A 249 -9.07 -26.18 4.10
C THR A 249 -9.58 -24.77 4.36
N ASP A 250 -10.54 -24.30 3.57
CA ASP A 250 -11.14 -22.99 3.78
C ASP A 250 -12.21 -23.07 4.87
N PHE A 251 -11.80 -22.75 6.11
CA PHE A 251 -12.67 -22.67 7.30
C PHE A 251 -13.18 -21.26 7.57
N ARG A 252 -12.83 -20.32 6.68
CA ARG A 252 -13.42 -19.00 6.63
C ARG A 252 -14.94 -19.11 6.50
#